data_AF-A0A8T6MC68-F1
#
_entry.id   AF-A0A8T6MC68-F1
#
_cell.length_a   1.000
_cell.length_b   1.000
_cell.length_c   1.000
_cell.angle_alpha   90.00
_cell.angle_beta   90.00
_cell.angle_gamma   90.00
#
_symmetry.space_group_name_H-M   'P 1'
#
loop_
_entity.id
_entity.type
_entity.pdbx_description
1 polymer ?
#
loop_
_entity_poly.entity_id
_entity_poly.type
_entity_poly.pdbx_seq_one_letter_code
_entity_poly.pdbx_strand_id
1 'polypeptide(L)'
;MDRKKRIKKLVSFFKDNDDRLISILFNKTKNDFNQFIEPLIDIYCPEIRKEKFYLKLILGSTELYALGGYIMLLLSGKSYNKYRFFSKKLLVNNFVFIKIIKYTSVNKNLRKQIMYSAVCNVLLDEIYDNDYKELSPRKRSKIIKEALVKKVLNKGKLSLLSYLASNLDKKAVDYGLKWCDAETRCLLGKESNRKAGIFGSMELLYSTISKENQRKNIKLMFELAYFVQMLDDYIDLEDDLKNKVVTPVIEGKWDYKTIIDQFDKCIKIALKISKENNISERYFNLIEKNLRFVAYNLVIKMGNRSAN
;
A
#
# COMPACT_ATOMS: atom_id res chain seq x y z
N MET A 1 -6.41 8.41 -26.03
CA MET A 1 -5.47 9.44 -25.51
C MET A 1 -4.16 8.76 -25.20
N ASP A 2 -3.02 9.21 -25.73
CA ASP A 2 -1.68 8.62 -25.51
C ASP A 2 -1.25 8.61 -24.02
N ARG A 3 -0.50 7.60 -23.58
CA ARG A 3 0.02 7.40 -22.21
C ARG A 3 0.64 8.66 -21.63
N LYS A 4 1.53 9.33 -22.37
CA LYS A 4 2.19 10.56 -21.91
C LYS A 4 1.19 11.66 -21.58
N LYS A 5 0.13 11.80 -22.38
CA LYS A 5 -0.96 12.77 -22.13
C LYS A 5 -1.77 12.39 -20.89
N ARG A 6 -2.05 11.10 -20.68
CA ARG A 6 -2.76 10.60 -19.48
C ARG A 6 -1.97 10.89 -18.21
N ILE A 7 -0.69 10.52 -18.19
CA ILE A 7 0.23 10.80 -17.08
C ILE A 7 0.31 12.30 -16.81
N LYS A 8 0.55 13.13 -17.83
CA LYS A 8 0.65 14.59 -17.66
C LYS A 8 -0.61 15.19 -17.01
N LYS A 9 -1.80 14.74 -17.40
CA LYS A 9 -3.07 15.17 -16.77
C LYS A 9 -3.13 14.79 -15.29
N LEU A 10 -2.87 13.53 -14.96
CA LEU A 10 -2.88 13.05 -13.57
C LEU A 10 -1.82 13.76 -12.71
N VAL A 11 -0.60 13.91 -13.22
CA VAL A 11 0.49 14.68 -12.58
C VAL A 11 0.04 16.10 -12.29
N SER A 12 -0.57 16.78 -13.26
CA SER A 12 -1.08 18.14 -13.08
C SER A 12 -2.15 18.25 -12.01
N PHE A 13 -2.98 17.21 -11.83
CA PHE A 13 -4.04 17.19 -10.82
C PHE A 13 -3.50 16.91 -9.41
N PHE A 14 -2.57 15.97 -9.27
CA PHE A 14 -2.05 15.57 -7.97
C PHE A 14 -0.87 16.41 -7.47
N LYS A 15 -0.26 17.22 -8.35
CA LYS A 15 0.84 18.11 -7.96
C LYS A 15 0.36 19.09 -6.90
N ASP A 16 0.93 18.96 -5.71
CA ASP A 16 0.84 19.95 -4.64
C ASP A 16 2.22 20.63 -4.48
N ASN A 17 2.24 21.88 -4.03
CA ASN A 17 3.45 22.72 -3.99
C ASN A 17 4.19 22.68 -2.64
N ASP A 18 3.81 21.80 -1.70
CA ASP A 18 4.34 21.78 -0.32
C ASP A 18 5.02 20.46 0.05
N ASP A 19 6.23 20.26 -0.48
CA ASP A 19 7.00 18.98 -0.40
C ASP A 19 7.60 18.66 0.99
N ARG A 20 7.56 19.59 1.96
CA ARG A 20 8.36 19.47 3.19
C ARG A 20 7.84 18.41 4.17
N LEU A 21 6.55 18.43 4.49
CA LEU A 21 5.93 17.50 5.45
C LEU A 21 5.87 16.07 4.92
N ILE A 22 5.69 15.97 3.62
CA ILE A 22 5.67 14.77 2.81
C ILE A 22 7.00 13.97 2.93
N SER A 23 8.13 14.67 2.87
CA SER A 23 9.46 14.05 2.98
C SER A 23 9.63 13.24 4.26
N ILE A 24 8.93 13.62 5.35
CA ILE A 24 9.11 13.01 6.67
C ILE A 24 8.50 11.62 6.71
N LEU A 25 7.25 11.45 6.27
CA LEU A 25 6.58 10.15 6.30
C LEU A 25 7.26 9.18 5.34
N PHE A 26 7.67 9.66 4.18
CA PHE A 26 8.45 8.88 3.25
C PHE A 26 9.81 8.46 3.81
N ASN A 27 10.58 9.42 4.35
CA ASN A 27 11.85 9.11 5.02
C ASN A 27 11.65 8.14 6.18
N LYS A 28 10.51 8.24 6.87
CA LYS A 28 10.18 7.33 7.95
C LYS A 28 9.92 5.91 7.47
N THR A 29 9.06 5.71 6.47
CA THR A 29 8.79 4.36 5.95
C THR A 29 10.05 3.76 5.34
N LYS A 30 10.88 4.57 4.67
CA LYS A 30 12.19 4.15 4.18
C LYS A 30 13.15 3.75 5.30
N ASN A 31 13.25 4.54 6.36
CA ASN A 31 14.07 4.19 7.53
C ASN A 31 13.59 2.90 8.19
N ASP A 32 12.29 2.68 8.26
CA ASP A 32 11.72 1.45 8.83
C ASP A 32 11.96 0.24 7.94
N PHE A 33 11.94 0.40 6.61
CA PHE A 33 12.36 -0.63 5.67
C PHE A 33 13.83 -1.00 5.88
N ASN A 34 14.71 0.02 5.94
CA ASN A 34 16.12 -0.20 6.21
C ASN A 34 16.38 -0.86 7.55
N GLN A 35 15.60 -0.51 8.57
CA GLN A 35 15.77 -1.05 9.91
C GLN A 35 15.22 -2.47 10.06
N PHE A 36 14.07 -2.78 9.45
CA PHE A 36 13.32 -4.01 9.73
C PHE A 36 13.37 -5.04 8.61
N ILE A 37 13.66 -4.62 7.37
CA ILE A 37 13.54 -5.47 6.17
C ILE A 37 14.90 -5.74 5.54
N GLU A 38 15.74 -4.72 5.36
CA GLU A 38 17.07 -4.89 4.76
C GLU A 38 17.90 -6.01 5.40
N PRO A 39 17.99 -6.11 6.75
CA PRO A 39 18.73 -7.22 7.37
C PRO A 39 18.13 -8.59 7.05
N LEU A 40 16.81 -8.67 6.85
CA LEU A 40 16.14 -9.92 6.50
C LEU A 40 16.37 -10.28 5.04
N ILE A 41 16.44 -9.29 4.15
CA ILE A 41 16.83 -9.50 2.75
C ILE A 41 18.23 -10.12 2.72
N ASP A 42 19.18 -9.57 3.46
CA ASP A 42 20.56 -10.08 3.51
C ASP A 42 20.65 -11.52 4.02
N ILE A 43 19.78 -11.90 4.96
CA ILE A 43 19.74 -13.25 5.54
C ILE A 43 19.04 -14.25 4.60
N TYR A 44 17.87 -13.89 4.09
CA TYR A 44 16.95 -14.85 3.47
C TYR A 44 16.95 -14.82 1.94
N CYS A 45 17.24 -13.68 1.31
CA CYS A 45 17.12 -13.49 -0.14
C CYS A 45 18.06 -12.38 -0.65
N PRO A 46 19.38 -12.45 -0.42
CA PRO A 46 20.30 -11.37 -0.78
C PRO A 46 20.38 -11.11 -2.30
N GLU A 47 20.12 -12.13 -3.11
CA GLU A 47 20.10 -12.06 -4.57
C GLU A 47 19.09 -11.05 -5.12
N ILE A 48 17.99 -10.80 -4.39
CA ILE A 48 16.93 -9.88 -4.81
C ILE A 48 17.48 -8.49 -5.12
N ARG A 49 18.54 -8.04 -4.42
CA ARG A 49 19.16 -6.72 -4.59
C ARG A 49 19.64 -6.45 -6.01
N LYS A 50 19.95 -7.51 -6.76
CA LYS A 50 20.41 -7.44 -8.15
C LYS A 50 19.25 -7.51 -9.15
N GLU A 51 18.05 -7.80 -8.70
CA GLU A 51 16.86 -7.92 -9.53
C GLU A 51 16.18 -6.56 -9.72
N LYS A 52 15.53 -6.35 -10.89
CA LYS A 52 14.61 -5.21 -11.11
C LYS A 52 13.51 -5.17 -10.03
N PHE A 53 13.14 -6.34 -9.49
CA PHE A 53 12.14 -6.46 -8.44
C PHE A 53 12.52 -5.75 -7.14
N TYR A 54 13.79 -5.62 -6.76
CA TYR A 54 14.15 -4.96 -5.50
C TYR A 54 13.71 -3.50 -5.44
N LEU A 55 13.75 -2.79 -6.56
CA LEU A 55 13.19 -1.45 -6.65
C LEU A 55 11.65 -1.47 -6.48
N LYS A 56 10.95 -2.43 -7.11
CA LYS A 56 9.50 -2.65 -6.92
C LYS A 56 9.19 -2.95 -5.44
N LEU A 57 10.02 -3.75 -4.78
CA LEU A 57 9.87 -4.10 -3.37
C LEU A 57 9.96 -2.87 -2.46
N ILE A 58 11.01 -2.05 -2.60
CA ILE A 58 11.17 -0.82 -1.81
C ILE A 58 9.99 0.13 -2.06
N LEU A 59 9.68 0.39 -3.33
CA LEU A 59 8.65 1.37 -3.69
C LEU A 59 7.25 0.91 -3.24
N GLY A 60 6.87 -0.32 -3.56
CA GLY A 60 5.57 -0.88 -3.20
C GLY A 60 5.39 -0.94 -1.69
N SER A 61 6.42 -1.35 -0.95
CA SER A 61 6.32 -1.45 0.51
C SER A 61 6.33 -0.09 1.19
N THR A 62 7.21 0.84 0.82
CA THR A 62 7.41 2.10 1.56
C THR A 62 6.47 3.24 1.15
N GLU A 63 6.08 3.31 -0.12
CA GLU A 63 5.33 4.46 -0.66
C GLU A 63 3.85 4.16 -0.87
N LEU A 64 3.50 2.90 -1.06
CA LEU A 64 2.11 2.49 -1.27
C LEU A 64 1.56 1.85 0.00
N TYR A 65 2.05 0.66 0.34
CA TYR A 65 1.40 -0.18 1.33
C TYR A 65 1.62 0.28 2.78
N ALA A 66 2.88 0.52 3.18
CA ALA A 66 3.16 0.99 4.54
C ALA A 66 2.55 2.38 4.77
N LEU A 67 2.71 3.29 3.81
CA LEU A 67 2.20 4.66 3.92
C LEU A 67 0.69 4.70 4.12
N GLY A 68 -0.08 3.85 3.43
CA GLY A 68 -1.51 3.66 3.69
C GLY A 68 -1.80 3.27 5.14
N GLY A 69 -1.04 2.33 5.71
CA GLY A 69 -1.14 1.95 7.13
C GLY A 69 -0.84 3.11 8.09
N TYR A 70 0.21 3.89 7.81
CA TYR A 70 0.53 5.10 8.57
C TYR A 70 -0.56 6.17 8.50
N ILE A 71 -1.18 6.38 7.33
CA ILE A 71 -2.28 7.33 7.16
C ILE A 71 -3.50 6.89 7.99
N MET A 72 -3.83 5.60 8.00
CA MET A 72 -4.94 5.08 8.83
C MET A 72 -4.71 5.28 10.32
N LEU A 73 -3.46 5.14 10.75
CA LEU A 73 -3.04 5.42 12.10
C LEU A 73 -3.24 6.91 12.45
N LEU A 74 -2.83 7.84 11.57
CA LEU A 74 -3.07 9.28 11.77
C LEU A 74 -4.56 9.61 11.91
N LEU A 75 -5.43 8.93 11.15
CA LEU A 75 -6.88 9.14 11.17
C LEU A 75 -7.60 8.56 12.40
N SER A 76 -6.91 7.82 13.27
CA SER A 76 -7.53 6.97 14.28
C SER A 76 -7.96 7.66 15.59
N GLY A 77 -7.78 8.97 15.74
CA GLY A 77 -8.26 9.75 16.91
C GLY A 77 -7.55 9.53 18.26
N LYS A 78 -7.20 8.30 18.65
CA LYS A 78 -6.45 7.98 19.89
C LYS A 78 -5.15 8.77 19.99
N SER A 79 -4.54 8.96 18.83
CA SER A 79 -3.29 9.69 18.60
C SER A 79 -3.47 11.20 18.63
N TYR A 80 -4.69 11.70 18.47
CA TYR A 80 -4.99 13.12 18.63
C TYR A 80 -5.26 13.44 20.11
N ASN A 81 -6.07 12.62 20.79
CA ASN A 81 -6.49 12.85 22.18
C ASN A 81 -5.34 12.77 23.20
N LYS A 82 -4.42 11.81 23.06
CA LYS A 82 -3.24 11.68 23.95
C LYS A 82 -2.32 12.91 23.92
N TYR A 83 -2.39 13.73 22.87
CA TYR A 83 -1.47 14.86 22.64
C TYR A 83 -2.14 16.22 22.62
N ARG A 84 -3.49 16.28 22.72
CA ARG A 84 -4.24 17.50 23.03
C ARG A 84 -3.85 18.05 24.41
N PHE A 85 -3.51 17.17 25.36
CA PHE A 85 -3.10 17.54 26.72
C PHE A 85 -1.69 18.16 26.81
N PHE A 86 -0.77 17.78 25.93
CA PHE A 86 0.61 18.30 25.95
C PHE A 86 0.80 19.65 25.24
N SER A 87 -0.22 20.18 24.55
CA SER A 87 -0.08 21.35 23.67
C SER A 87 -0.66 22.66 24.21
N LYS A 88 -0.98 22.78 25.51
CA LYS A 88 -1.46 24.05 26.07
C LYS A 88 -0.38 25.14 26.22
N LYS A 89 0.92 24.85 26.03
CA LYS A 89 2.01 25.79 26.37
C LYS A 89 3.07 26.09 25.29
N LEU A 90 2.98 25.61 24.05
CA LEU A 90 4.04 25.86 23.04
C LEU A 90 3.53 26.24 21.64
N LEU A 91 4.24 27.21 21.03
CA LEU A 91 3.90 28.04 19.87
C LEU A 91 3.85 27.31 18.49
N VAL A 92 2.61 27.16 18.02
CA VAL A 92 1.97 27.41 16.70
C VAL A 92 2.51 26.92 15.34
N ASN A 93 3.80 26.82 14.98
CA ASN A 93 4.13 26.48 13.56
C ASN A 93 4.86 25.16 13.27
N ASN A 94 5.64 24.62 14.23
CA ASN A 94 6.33 23.32 14.05
C ASN A 94 5.67 22.15 14.82
N PHE A 95 4.47 22.36 15.37
CA PHE A 95 3.84 21.40 16.30
C PHE A 95 3.22 20.18 15.62
N VAL A 96 2.68 20.35 14.41
CA VAL A 96 2.17 19.22 13.61
C VAL A 96 3.33 18.31 13.21
N PHE A 97 4.48 18.90 12.87
CA PHE A 97 5.73 18.23 12.52
C PHE A 97 6.27 17.38 13.69
N ILE A 98 6.39 17.95 14.89
CA ILE A 98 6.79 17.22 16.10
C ILE A 98 5.76 16.14 16.47
N LYS A 99 4.47 16.38 16.22
CA LYS A 99 3.41 15.38 16.46
C LYS A 99 3.47 14.22 15.48
N ILE A 100 3.74 14.41 14.18
CA ILE A 100 3.97 13.31 13.23
C ILE A 100 5.25 12.55 13.56
N ILE A 101 6.33 13.24 13.96
CA ILE A 101 7.61 12.60 14.31
C ILE A 101 7.52 11.82 15.64
N LYS A 102 6.90 12.40 16.68
CA LYS A 102 6.57 11.66 17.91
C LYS A 102 5.49 10.61 17.68
N TYR A 103 4.63 10.77 16.68
CA TYR A 103 3.66 9.75 16.34
C TYR A 103 4.31 8.58 15.63
N THR A 104 5.16 8.81 14.61
CA THR A 104 6.02 7.80 13.97
C THR A 104 7.10 7.23 14.90
N SER A 105 7.24 7.76 16.11
CA SER A 105 7.85 7.05 17.24
C SER A 105 6.91 6.00 17.88
N VAL A 106 5.82 5.62 17.17
CA VAL A 106 4.91 4.50 17.47
C VAL A 106 5.72 3.32 18.00
N ASN A 107 5.14 2.60 18.97
CA ASN A 107 5.53 1.26 19.38
C ASN A 107 6.23 0.53 18.22
N LYS A 108 7.54 0.30 18.40
CA LYS A 108 8.42 -0.30 17.39
C LYS A 108 7.79 -1.56 16.77
N ASN A 109 7.04 -2.32 17.56
CA ASN A 109 6.35 -3.52 17.11
C ASN A 109 5.25 -3.20 16.09
N LEU A 110 4.44 -2.17 16.29
CA LEU A 110 3.39 -1.81 15.33
C LEU A 110 3.98 -1.34 13.99
N ARG A 111 5.07 -0.56 14.02
CA ARG A 111 5.77 -0.14 12.80
C ARG A 111 6.35 -1.33 12.05
N LYS A 112 6.95 -2.26 12.80
CA LYS A 112 7.45 -3.53 12.28
C LYS A 112 6.32 -4.34 11.64
N GLN A 113 5.15 -4.46 12.29
CA GLN A 113 3.97 -5.14 11.74
C GLN A 113 3.50 -4.50 10.42
N ILE A 114 3.34 -3.18 10.37
CA ILE A 114 2.96 -2.47 9.14
C ILE A 114 3.95 -2.76 8.01
N MET A 115 5.25 -2.67 8.31
CA MET A 115 6.29 -2.88 7.30
C MET A 115 6.33 -4.35 6.84
N TYR A 116 6.20 -5.30 7.75
CA TYR A 116 6.15 -6.73 7.42
C TYR A 116 4.94 -7.04 6.54
N SER A 117 3.76 -6.51 6.88
CA SER A 117 2.57 -6.65 6.05
C SER A 117 2.75 -6.02 4.67
N ALA A 118 3.32 -4.81 4.60
CA ALA A 118 3.57 -4.12 3.34
C ALA A 118 4.51 -4.93 2.42
N VAL A 119 5.59 -5.48 2.98
CA VAL A 119 6.54 -6.31 2.23
C VAL A 119 5.95 -7.67 1.85
N CYS A 120 5.20 -8.32 2.75
CA CYS A 120 4.46 -9.54 2.44
C CYS A 120 3.55 -9.36 1.24
N ASN A 121 2.79 -8.26 1.16
CA ASN A 121 1.92 -7.99 0.01
C ASN A 121 2.69 -7.92 -1.31
N VAL A 122 3.81 -7.19 -1.33
CA VAL A 122 4.62 -7.05 -2.56
C VAL A 122 5.29 -8.37 -2.94
N LEU A 123 5.73 -9.16 -1.96
CA LEU A 123 6.31 -10.47 -2.20
C LEU A 123 5.27 -11.47 -2.68
N LEU A 124 4.06 -11.47 -2.12
CA LEU A 124 2.98 -12.34 -2.55
C LEU A 124 2.66 -12.11 -4.03
N ASP A 125 2.46 -10.86 -4.42
CA ASP A 125 2.27 -10.44 -5.81
C ASP A 125 3.40 -10.95 -6.71
N GLU A 126 4.64 -10.66 -6.34
CA GLU A 126 5.81 -11.05 -7.14
C GLU A 126 5.98 -12.57 -7.27
N ILE A 127 5.90 -13.31 -6.16
CA ILE A 127 6.10 -14.76 -6.17
C ILE A 127 4.97 -15.43 -6.95
N TYR A 128 3.74 -14.93 -6.84
CA TYR A 128 2.60 -15.51 -7.55
C TYR A 128 2.68 -15.27 -9.06
N ASP A 129 3.08 -14.05 -9.44
CA ASP A 129 3.16 -13.64 -10.84
C ASP A 129 4.40 -14.16 -11.54
N ASN A 130 5.57 -14.10 -10.89
CA ASN A 130 6.88 -14.31 -11.51
C ASN A 130 7.55 -15.61 -11.15
N ASP A 131 7.34 -16.14 -9.94
CA ASP A 131 7.90 -17.41 -9.54
C ASP A 131 6.91 -18.54 -9.88
N TYR A 132 7.44 -19.73 -10.18
CA TYR A 132 6.64 -20.92 -10.45
C TYR A 132 5.66 -20.81 -11.64
N LYS A 133 5.93 -19.93 -12.62
CA LYS A 133 5.11 -19.75 -13.83
C LYS A 133 4.84 -21.04 -14.61
N GLU A 134 5.73 -22.01 -14.51
CA GLU A 134 5.62 -23.33 -15.11
C GLU A 134 4.58 -24.23 -14.42
N LEU A 135 4.22 -23.94 -13.17
CA LEU A 135 3.22 -24.68 -12.41
C LEU A 135 1.80 -24.17 -12.69
N SER A 136 0.82 -25.05 -12.49
CA SER A 136 -0.59 -24.66 -12.54
C SER A 136 -0.95 -23.70 -11.39
N PRO A 137 -1.95 -22.81 -11.56
CA PRO A 137 -2.35 -21.84 -10.53
C PRO A 137 -2.59 -22.48 -9.15
N ARG A 138 -3.22 -23.67 -9.12
CA ARG A 138 -3.47 -24.41 -7.87
C ARG A 138 -2.18 -24.87 -7.19
N LYS A 139 -1.19 -25.34 -7.97
CA LYS A 139 0.11 -25.78 -7.44
C LYS A 139 0.91 -24.59 -6.88
N ARG A 140 0.95 -23.46 -7.60
CA ARG A 140 1.57 -22.21 -7.12
C ARG A 140 0.97 -21.75 -5.80
N SER A 141 -0.37 -21.66 -5.77
CA SER A 141 -1.14 -21.29 -4.59
C SER A 141 -0.84 -22.18 -3.39
N LYS A 142 -0.76 -23.50 -3.60
CA LYS A 142 -0.41 -24.44 -2.53
C LYS A 142 0.97 -24.14 -1.92
N ILE A 143 1.99 -23.94 -2.75
CA ILE A 143 3.36 -23.65 -2.30
C ILE A 143 3.40 -22.34 -1.49
N ILE A 144 2.77 -21.28 -2.01
CA ILE A 144 2.77 -19.96 -1.36
C ILE A 144 2.00 -20.01 -0.03
N LYS A 145 0.85 -20.68 0.02
CA LYS A 145 0.09 -20.87 1.26
C LYS A 145 0.86 -21.68 2.30
N GLU A 146 1.60 -22.70 1.88
CA GLU A 146 2.48 -23.44 2.78
C GLU A 146 3.56 -22.53 3.37
N ALA A 147 4.16 -21.65 2.58
CA ALA A 147 5.14 -20.67 3.06
C ALA A 147 4.54 -19.65 4.05
N LEU A 148 3.28 -19.25 3.85
CA LEU A 148 2.58 -18.34 4.77
C LEU A 148 2.31 -18.96 6.16
N VAL A 149 2.10 -20.28 6.24
CA VAL A 149 1.68 -20.96 7.48
C VAL A 149 2.83 -21.69 8.16
N LYS A 150 3.78 -22.21 7.38
CA LYS A 150 4.91 -23.01 7.87
C LYS A 150 6.20 -22.26 7.63
N LYS A 151 7.13 -22.38 8.57
CA LYS A 151 8.48 -21.86 8.40
C LYS A 151 9.20 -22.65 7.30
N VAL A 152 9.51 -21.98 6.19
CA VAL A 152 10.30 -22.51 5.09
C VAL A 152 11.76 -22.13 5.33
N LEU A 153 12.66 -23.12 5.27
CA LEU A 153 14.07 -22.95 5.64
C LEU A 153 15.03 -22.75 4.45
N ASN A 154 14.50 -22.67 3.22
CA ASN A 154 15.34 -22.45 2.03
C ASN A 154 15.81 -20.98 1.95
N LYS A 155 16.69 -20.63 1.01
CA LYS A 155 16.95 -19.23 0.63
C LYS A 155 16.03 -18.83 -0.54
N GLY A 156 15.70 -17.55 -0.66
CA GLY A 156 14.85 -16.99 -1.71
C GLY A 156 13.64 -16.21 -1.21
N LYS A 157 12.86 -15.67 -2.15
CA LYS A 157 11.67 -14.84 -1.88
C LYS A 157 10.65 -15.55 -0.99
N LEU A 158 10.41 -16.85 -1.20
CA LEU A 158 9.54 -17.65 -0.34
C LEU A 158 10.01 -17.74 1.11
N SER A 159 11.32 -17.78 1.34
CA SER A 159 11.87 -17.84 2.69
C SER A 159 11.67 -16.53 3.43
N LEU A 160 11.96 -15.42 2.75
CA LEU A 160 11.68 -14.08 3.27
C LEU A 160 10.18 -13.92 3.57
N LEU A 161 9.30 -14.31 2.64
CA LEU A 161 7.85 -14.31 2.85
C LEU A 161 7.46 -15.13 4.09
N SER A 162 7.99 -16.34 4.22
CA SER A 162 7.69 -17.25 5.33
C SER A 162 8.13 -16.68 6.68
N TYR A 163 9.33 -16.10 6.75
CA TYR A 163 9.80 -15.43 7.96
C TYR A 163 8.93 -14.23 8.33
N LEU A 164 8.56 -13.40 7.37
CA LEU A 164 7.69 -12.25 7.62
C LEU A 164 6.33 -12.73 8.13
N ALA A 165 5.71 -13.71 7.46
CA ALA A 165 4.42 -14.28 7.82
C ALA A 165 4.42 -14.90 9.23
N SER A 166 5.48 -15.62 9.61
CA SER A 166 5.58 -16.21 10.96
C SER A 166 5.68 -15.17 12.09
N ASN A 167 5.98 -13.92 11.74
CA ASN A 167 6.09 -12.80 12.66
C ASN A 167 4.90 -11.84 12.58
N LEU A 168 3.92 -12.11 11.71
CA LEU A 168 2.69 -11.35 11.60
C LEU A 168 1.60 -11.91 12.53
N ASP A 169 0.62 -11.06 12.85
CA ASP A 169 -0.59 -11.52 13.53
C ASP A 169 -1.32 -12.57 12.68
N LYS A 170 -1.90 -13.59 13.34
CA LYS A 170 -2.65 -14.68 12.66
C LYS A 170 -3.66 -14.17 11.63
N LYS A 171 -4.36 -13.07 11.94
CA LYS A 171 -5.33 -12.46 11.01
C LYS A 171 -4.68 -11.97 9.72
N ALA A 172 -3.47 -11.42 9.77
CA ALA A 172 -2.75 -10.98 8.58
C ALA A 172 -2.41 -12.18 7.68
N VAL A 173 -1.98 -13.28 8.30
CA VAL A 173 -1.72 -14.54 7.60
C VAL A 173 -2.99 -15.09 6.97
N ASP A 174 -4.11 -15.11 7.70
CA ASP A 174 -5.41 -15.54 7.18
C ASP A 174 -5.83 -14.72 5.94
N TYR A 175 -5.54 -13.41 5.93
CA TYR A 175 -5.81 -12.56 4.77
C TYR A 175 -4.87 -12.84 3.59
N GLY A 176 -3.58 -13.12 3.84
CA GLY A 176 -2.66 -13.59 2.79
C GLY A 176 -3.13 -14.90 2.15
N LEU A 177 -3.67 -15.82 2.94
CA LEU A 177 -4.26 -17.07 2.43
C LEU A 177 -5.48 -16.81 1.54
N LYS A 178 -6.37 -15.90 1.96
CA LYS A 178 -7.53 -15.48 1.18
C LYS A 178 -7.14 -14.78 -0.12
N TRP A 179 -6.10 -13.95 -0.09
CA TRP A 179 -5.55 -13.34 -1.29
C TRP A 179 -5.07 -14.42 -2.28
N CYS A 180 -4.29 -15.41 -1.81
CA CYS A 180 -3.85 -16.53 -2.67
C CYS A 180 -5.04 -17.29 -3.28
N ASP A 181 -6.11 -17.49 -2.52
CA ASP A 181 -7.35 -18.12 -3.02
C ASP A 181 -8.03 -17.28 -4.11
N ALA A 182 -8.12 -15.97 -3.90
CA ALA A 182 -8.72 -15.05 -4.85
C ALA A 182 -7.92 -15.00 -6.16
N GLU A 183 -6.59 -14.86 -6.08
CA GLU A 183 -5.72 -14.90 -7.27
C GLU A 183 -5.83 -16.23 -8.03
N THR A 184 -5.95 -17.34 -7.30
CA THR A 184 -6.14 -18.65 -7.93
C THR A 184 -7.46 -18.74 -8.68
N ARG A 185 -8.55 -18.19 -8.12
CA ARG A 185 -9.85 -18.16 -8.82
C ARG A 185 -9.80 -17.27 -10.06
N CYS A 186 -9.07 -16.16 -9.98
CA CYS A 186 -8.84 -15.22 -11.07
C CYS A 186 -8.09 -15.88 -12.24
N LEU A 187 -6.94 -16.52 -11.97
CA LEU A 187 -6.20 -17.26 -13.01
C LEU A 187 -6.96 -18.46 -13.60
N LEU A 188 -7.95 -18.99 -12.87
CA LEU A 188 -8.83 -20.04 -13.37
C LEU A 188 -10.07 -19.50 -14.11
N GLY A 189 -10.17 -18.19 -14.33
CA GLY A 189 -11.29 -17.53 -15.01
C GLY A 189 -12.60 -17.55 -14.23
N LYS A 190 -12.57 -17.79 -12.91
CA LYS A 190 -13.76 -17.89 -12.05
C LYS A 190 -14.17 -16.56 -11.43
N GLU A 191 -13.24 -15.62 -11.33
CA GLU A 191 -13.44 -14.27 -10.80
C GLU A 191 -12.64 -13.26 -11.64
N SER A 192 -12.99 -11.98 -11.53
CA SER A 192 -12.19 -10.90 -12.12
C SER A 192 -10.93 -10.65 -11.29
N ASN A 193 -9.76 -10.67 -11.94
CA ASN A 193 -8.43 -10.38 -11.35
C ASN A 193 -8.43 -9.12 -10.47
N ARG A 194 -9.24 -8.12 -10.83
CA ARG A 194 -9.26 -6.82 -10.14
C ARG A 194 -9.87 -6.89 -8.73
N LYS A 195 -10.83 -7.79 -8.48
CA LYS A 195 -11.39 -7.94 -7.13
C LYS A 195 -10.38 -8.62 -6.19
N ALA A 196 -9.64 -9.61 -6.66
CA ALA A 196 -8.66 -10.30 -5.82
C ALA A 196 -7.54 -9.36 -5.34
N GLY A 197 -6.94 -8.60 -6.26
CA GLY A 197 -5.88 -7.63 -5.94
C GLY A 197 -6.33 -6.54 -4.97
N ILE A 198 -7.48 -5.91 -5.22
CA ILE A 198 -7.98 -4.80 -4.38
C ILE A 198 -8.30 -5.27 -2.95
N PHE A 199 -9.00 -6.40 -2.82
CA PHE A 199 -9.46 -6.84 -1.51
C PHE A 199 -8.32 -7.46 -0.69
N GLY A 200 -7.55 -8.39 -1.24
CA GLY A 200 -6.58 -9.12 -0.43
C GLY A 200 -5.33 -8.29 -0.06
N SER A 201 -4.88 -7.36 -0.90
CA SER A 201 -3.74 -6.50 -0.56
C SER A 201 -4.07 -5.53 0.57
N MET A 202 -5.30 -5.03 0.67
CA MET A 202 -5.69 -4.12 1.77
C MET A 202 -6.03 -4.86 3.05
N GLU A 203 -6.61 -6.05 2.96
CA GLU A 203 -6.93 -6.87 4.11
C GLU A 203 -5.69 -7.27 4.93
N LEU A 204 -4.56 -7.55 4.26
CA LEU A 204 -3.30 -7.92 4.92
C LEU A 204 -2.65 -6.75 5.68
N LEU A 205 -2.82 -5.51 5.19
CA LEU A 205 -2.40 -4.31 5.92
C LEU A 205 -3.37 -3.97 7.06
N TYR A 206 -4.65 -4.18 6.81
CA TYR A 206 -5.74 -3.83 7.72
C TYR A 206 -5.62 -4.53 9.08
N SER A 207 -5.18 -5.79 9.10
CA SER A 207 -5.01 -6.55 10.35
C SER A 207 -4.00 -5.92 11.31
N THR A 208 -3.04 -5.12 10.82
CA THR A 208 -2.00 -4.48 11.65
C THR A 208 -2.49 -3.24 12.37
N ILE A 209 -3.59 -2.62 11.92
CA ILE A 209 -4.19 -1.44 12.56
C ILE A 209 -5.12 -1.94 13.67
N SER A 210 -5.12 -1.37 14.87
CA SER A 210 -5.83 -1.93 16.04
C SER A 210 -7.33 -2.23 15.83
N LYS A 211 -7.87 -3.27 16.51
CA LYS A 211 -9.28 -3.75 16.44
C LYS A 211 -10.37 -2.66 16.52
N GLU A 212 -10.18 -1.58 17.28
CA GLU A 212 -11.18 -0.50 17.39
C GLU A 212 -11.19 0.45 16.19
N ASN A 213 -10.03 0.64 15.54
CA ASN A 213 -9.89 1.49 14.35
C ASN A 213 -10.21 0.73 13.05
N GLN A 214 -10.11 -0.61 13.10
CA GLN A 214 -10.41 -1.53 12.02
C GLN A 214 -11.79 -1.23 11.40
N ARG A 215 -12.89 -1.37 12.14
CA ARG A 215 -14.23 -1.31 11.51
C ARG A 215 -14.58 0.02 10.84
N LYS A 216 -14.11 1.15 11.38
CA LYS A 216 -14.45 2.49 10.85
C LYS A 216 -13.61 2.87 9.64
N ASN A 217 -12.36 2.40 9.58
CA ASN A 217 -11.40 2.84 8.57
C ASN A 217 -11.26 1.85 7.40
N ILE A 218 -11.80 0.64 7.51
CA ILE A 218 -11.73 -0.39 6.45
C ILE A 218 -12.26 0.12 5.11
N LYS A 219 -13.32 0.93 5.15
CA LYS A 219 -13.91 1.52 3.94
C LYS A 219 -12.89 2.39 3.21
N LEU A 220 -12.16 3.25 3.92
CA LEU A 220 -11.15 4.11 3.30
C LEU A 220 -10.03 3.28 2.66
N MET A 221 -9.58 2.20 3.31
CA MET A 221 -8.54 1.33 2.76
C MET A 221 -8.97 0.67 1.45
N PHE A 222 -10.19 0.11 1.39
CA PHE A 222 -10.71 -0.47 0.15
C PHE A 222 -10.84 0.57 -0.96
N GLU A 223 -11.31 1.77 -0.64
CA GLU A 223 -11.49 2.84 -1.62
C GLU A 223 -10.15 3.36 -2.14
N LEU A 224 -9.10 3.37 -1.30
CA LEU A 224 -7.73 3.68 -1.70
C LEU A 224 -7.11 2.59 -2.58
N ALA A 225 -7.31 1.30 -2.27
CA ALA A 225 -6.87 0.23 -3.18
C ALA A 225 -7.60 0.27 -4.51
N TYR A 226 -8.91 0.51 -4.48
CA TYR A 226 -9.70 0.64 -5.69
C TYR A 226 -9.19 1.81 -6.53
N PHE A 227 -8.91 2.96 -5.91
CA PHE A 227 -8.27 4.09 -6.58
C PHE A 227 -6.90 3.72 -7.19
N VAL A 228 -6.04 3.00 -6.47
CA VAL A 228 -4.72 2.58 -6.98
C VAL A 228 -4.86 1.64 -8.17
N GLN A 229 -5.79 0.69 -8.14
CA GLN A 229 -6.06 -0.18 -9.28
C GLN A 229 -6.58 0.60 -10.49
N MET A 230 -7.42 1.62 -10.27
CA MET A 230 -7.88 2.47 -11.35
C MET A 230 -6.72 3.26 -11.98
N LEU A 231 -5.77 3.74 -11.18
CA LEU A 231 -4.56 4.40 -11.71
C LEU A 231 -3.71 3.44 -12.54
N ASP A 232 -3.52 2.22 -12.06
CA ASP A 232 -2.74 1.16 -12.72
C ASP A 232 -3.33 0.85 -14.11
N ASP A 233 -4.61 0.45 -14.17
CA ASP A 233 -5.31 0.14 -15.43
C ASP A 233 -5.34 1.35 -16.38
N TYR A 234 -5.46 2.57 -15.84
CA TYR A 234 -5.53 3.77 -16.67
C TYR A 234 -4.18 4.15 -17.25
N ILE A 235 -3.11 3.94 -16.49
CA ILE A 235 -1.75 4.19 -16.96
C ILE A 235 -1.33 3.10 -17.95
N ASP A 236 -1.60 1.83 -17.65
CA ASP A 236 -1.17 0.63 -18.40
C ASP A 236 -2.08 0.21 -19.57
N LEU A 237 -3.04 1.06 -19.93
CA LEU A 237 -3.97 0.83 -21.05
C LEU A 237 -3.31 0.27 -22.34
N GLU A 238 -2.17 0.82 -22.80
CA GLU A 238 -1.52 0.31 -24.02
C GLU A 238 -0.97 -1.11 -23.85
N ASP A 239 -0.40 -1.43 -22.69
CA ASP A 239 0.13 -2.75 -22.39
C ASP A 239 -1.01 -3.75 -22.22
N ASP A 240 -2.10 -3.36 -21.57
CA ASP A 240 -3.32 -4.18 -21.44
C ASP A 240 -3.93 -4.49 -22.81
N LEU A 241 -4.04 -3.49 -23.70
CA LEU A 241 -4.52 -3.67 -25.07
C LEU A 241 -3.60 -4.63 -25.86
N LYS A 242 -2.27 -4.46 -25.75
CA LYS A 242 -1.29 -5.33 -26.42
C LYS A 242 -1.39 -6.77 -25.94
N ASN A 243 -1.59 -6.96 -24.64
CA ASN A 243 -1.70 -8.28 -24.02
C ASN A 243 -3.12 -8.86 -24.04
N LYS A 244 -4.08 -8.17 -24.68
CA LYS A 244 -5.50 -8.56 -24.76
C LYS A 244 -6.15 -8.77 -23.38
N VAL A 245 -5.70 -8.01 -22.39
CA VAL A 245 -6.31 -7.99 -21.05
C VAL A 245 -7.52 -7.06 -21.11
N VAL A 246 -8.70 -7.55 -20.73
CA VAL A 246 -9.92 -6.72 -20.71
C VAL A 246 -10.01 -6.02 -19.35
N THR A 247 -9.96 -4.69 -19.35
CA THR A 247 -10.06 -3.86 -18.14
C THR A 247 -11.23 -2.86 -18.23
N PRO A 248 -11.75 -2.36 -17.09
CA PRO A 248 -12.80 -1.34 -17.11
C PRO A 248 -12.40 -0.05 -17.83
N VAL A 249 -11.10 0.24 -17.97
CA VAL A 249 -10.62 1.37 -18.78
C VAL A 249 -10.82 1.10 -20.26
N ILE A 250 -10.51 -0.11 -20.74
CA ILE A 250 -10.74 -0.52 -22.14
C ILE A 250 -12.23 -0.52 -22.48
N GLU A 251 -13.07 -0.94 -21.54
CA GLU A 251 -14.53 -0.91 -21.67
C GLU A 251 -15.13 0.50 -21.55
N GLY A 252 -14.31 1.53 -21.30
CA GLY A 252 -14.76 2.92 -21.14
C GLY A 252 -15.51 3.21 -19.83
N LYS A 253 -15.53 2.27 -18.89
CA LYS A 253 -16.16 2.43 -17.57
C LYS A 253 -15.30 3.28 -16.63
N TRP A 254 -13.99 3.20 -16.76
CA TRP A 254 -13.04 4.02 -15.99
C TRP A 254 -12.32 4.99 -16.92
N ASP A 255 -12.63 6.26 -16.77
CA ASP A 255 -11.95 7.35 -17.46
C ASP A 255 -11.23 8.28 -16.46
N TYR A 256 -10.62 9.35 -16.99
CA TYR A 256 -9.95 10.35 -16.16
C TYR A 256 -10.87 10.91 -15.07
N LYS A 257 -12.11 11.26 -15.42
CA LYS A 257 -13.06 11.87 -14.49
C LYS A 257 -13.41 10.88 -13.37
N THR A 258 -13.68 9.63 -13.72
CA THR A 258 -13.99 8.56 -12.76
C THR A 258 -12.86 8.35 -11.75
N ILE A 259 -11.60 8.44 -12.19
CA ILE A 259 -10.42 8.34 -11.31
C ILE A 259 -10.36 9.52 -10.33
N ILE A 260 -10.61 10.74 -10.81
CA ILE A 260 -10.64 11.93 -9.96
C ILE A 260 -11.79 11.83 -8.94
N ASP A 261 -12.98 11.46 -9.39
CA ASP A 261 -14.16 11.30 -8.53
C ASP A 261 -13.91 10.24 -7.45
N GLN A 262 -13.20 9.15 -7.78
CA GLN A 262 -12.80 8.13 -6.82
C GLN A 262 -11.76 8.65 -5.81
N PHE A 263 -10.79 9.46 -6.23
CA PHE A 263 -9.86 10.10 -5.31
C PHE A 263 -10.58 11.04 -4.34
N ASP A 264 -11.47 11.90 -4.85
CA ASP A 264 -12.25 12.83 -4.04
C ASP A 264 -13.17 12.08 -3.07
N LYS A 265 -13.70 10.92 -3.46
CA LYS A 265 -14.43 10.02 -2.56
C LYS A 265 -13.53 9.52 -1.42
N CYS A 266 -12.28 9.17 -1.68
CA CYS A 266 -11.32 8.81 -0.63
C CYS A 266 -11.10 9.98 0.35
N ILE A 267 -10.91 11.20 -0.17
CA ILE A 267 -10.75 12.41 0.66
C ILE A 267 -12.00 12.67 1.51
N LYS A 268 -13.21 12.55 0.94
CA LYS A 268 -14.48 12.71 1.68
C LYS A 268 -14.63 11.70 2.81
N ILE A 269 -14.25 10.44 2.58
CA ILE A 269 -14.28 9.39 3.61
C ILE A 269 -13.25 9.70 4.70
N ALA A 270 -12.02 10.09 4.33
CA ALA A 270 -10.99 10.49 5.28
C ALA A 270 -11.45 11.69 6.14
N LEU A 271 -12.11 12.68 5.53
CA LEU A 271 -12.68 13.83 6.24
C LEU A 271 -13.76 13.41 7.24
N LYS A 272 -14.65 12.50 6.83
CA LYS A 272 -15.69 11.95 7.70
C LYS A 272 -15.06 11.25 8.91
N ILE A 273 -14.09 10.36 8.69
CA ILE A 273 -13.35 9.67 9.76
C ILE A 273 -12.65 10.70 10.67
N SER A 274 -12.03 11.72 10.09
CA SER A 274 -11.38 12.81 10.82
C SER A 274 -12.35 13.52 11.76
N LYS A 275 -13.53 13.89 11.27
CA LYS A 275 -14.59 14.54 12.07
C LYS A 275 -15.10 13.63 13.20
N GLU A 276 -15.39 12.36 12.88
CA GLU A 276 -15.82 11.36 13.88
C GLU A 276 -14.80 11.15 15.00
N ASN A 277 -13.51 11.33 14.69
CA ASN A 277 -12.40 11.19 15.62
C ASN A 277 -11.93 12.51 16.25
N ASN A 278 -12.69 13.61 16.07
CA ASN A 278 -12.38 14.94 16.59
C ASN A 278 -11.01 15.50 16.16
N ILE A 279 -10.51 15.07 15.01
CA ILE A 279 -9.24 15.53 14.45
C ILE A 279 -9.44 16.94 13.89
N SER A 280 -8.50 17.85 14.18
CA SER A 280 -8.57 19.24 13.72
C SER A 280 -8.44 19.37 12.20
N GLU A 281 -9.08 20.39 11.63
CA GLU A 281 -9.02 20.69 10.20
C GLU A 281 -7.59 20.86 9.68
N ARG A 282 -6.74 21.57 10.41
CA ARG A 282 -5.31 21.70 10.07
C ARG A 282 -4.60 20.35 9.94
N TYR A 283 -4.96 19.39 10.79
CA TYR A 283 -4.38 18.05 10.75
C TYR A 283 -4.98 17.20 9.63
N PHE A 284 -6.27 17.38 9.33
CA PHE A 284 -6.89 16.76 8.16
C PHE A 284 -6.26 17.25 6.85
N ASN A 285 -6.06 18.56 6.68
CA ASN A 285 -5.47 19.14 5.47
C ASN A 285 -4.09 18.51 5.19
N LEU A 286 -3.30 18.25 6.24
CA LEU A 286 -2.05 17.52 6.11
C LEU A 286 -2.24 16.10 5.59
N ILE A 287 -3.24 15.37 6.08
CA ILE A 287 -3.54 14.00 5.63
C ILE A 287 -3.92 14.02 4.14
N GLU A 288 -4.75 14.98 3.73
CA GLU A 288 -5.10 15.18 2.32
C GLU A 288 -3.85 15.43 1.46
N LYS A 289 -2.96 16.36 1.86
CA LYS A 289 -1.70 16.61 1.14
C LYS A 289 -0.86 15.36 0.96
N ASN A 290 -0.79 14.51 1.99
CA ASN A 290 -0.06 13.24 1.91
C ASN A 290 -0.73 12.26 0.93
N LEU A 291 -2.06 12.15 0.95
CA LEU A 291 -2.76 11.31 -0.03
C LEU A 291 -2.54 11.78 -1.47
N ARG A 292 -2.56 13.10 -1.71
CA ARG A 292 -2.23 13.69 -3.03
C ARG A 292 -0.81 13.38 -3.45
N PHE A 293 0.16 13.51 -2.55
CA PHE A 293 1.56 13.18 -2.84
C PHE A 293 1.76 11.70 -3.19
N VAL A 294 1.10 10.80 -2.47
CA VAL A 294 1.17 9.36 -2.78
C VAL A 294 0.65 9.11 -4.18
N ALA A 295 -0.52 9.66 -4.51
CA ALA A 295 -1.09 9.56 -5.84
C ALA A 295 -0.15 10.14 -6.92
N TYR A 296 0.44 11.31 -6.67
CA TYR A 296 1.42 11.94 -7.56
C TYR A 296 2.62 11.03 -7.84
N ASN A 297 3.26 10.47 -6.81
CA ASN A 297 4.43 9.61 -6.99
C ASN A 297 4.09 8.29 -7.66
N LEU A 298 2.96 7.69 -7.32
CA LEU A 298 2.47 6.49 -7.98
C LEU A 298 2.34 6.75 -9.48
N VAL A 299 1.70 7.86 -9.88
CA VAL A 299 1.53 8.24 -11.28
C VAL A 299 2.88 8.45 -11.98
N ILE A 300 3.81 9.20 -11.38
CA ILE A 300 5.14 9.42 -11.96
C ILE A 300 5.89 8.09 -12.15
N LYS A 301 5.86 7.22 -11.14
CA LYS A 301 6.63 5.96 -11.15
C LYS A 301 6.02 4.92 -12.07
N MET A 302 4.71 4.72 -12.02
CA MET A 302 3.99 3.88 -12.99
C MET A 302 4.20 4.41 -14.41
N GLY A 303 4.19 5.74 -14.58
CA GLY A 303 4.47 6.37 -15.86
C GLY A 303 5.87 6.09 -16.42
N ASN A 304 6.88 5.97 -15.53
CA ASN A 304 8.26 5.71 -15.91
C ASN A 304 8.62 4.22 -16.06
N ARG A 305 7.75 3.28 -15.66
CA ARG A 305 8.00 1.83 -15.76
C ARG A 305 8.24 1.34 -17.20
N SER A 306 7.71 2.05 -18.20
CA SER A 306 7.82 1.68 -19.63
C SER A 306 9.07 2.23 -20.33
N ALA A 307 9.94 2.97 -19.62
CA ALA A 307 11.15 3.57 -20.19
C ALA A 307 12.44 2.73 -19.96
N ASN A 308 12.35 1.59 -19.26
CA ASN A 308 13.45 0.67 -18.90
C ASN A 308 13.07 -0.81 -19.11
#